data_AF-A0A9P6LUC1-F1
#
_entry.id   AF-A0A9P6LUC1-F1
#
_cell.length_a   1.000
_cell.length_b   1.000
_cell.length_c   1.000
_cell.angle_alpha   90.00
_cell.angle_beta   90.00
_cell.angle_gamma   90.00
#
_symmetry.space_group_name_H-M   'P 1'
#
loop_
_entity.id
_entity.type
_entity.pdbx_description
1 polymer ?
#
loop_
_entity_poly.entity_id
_entity_poly.type
_entity_poly.pdbx_seq_one_letter_code
_entity_poly.pdbx_strand_id
1 'polypeptide(L)'
;MSLQVNFTAHGKELKAAHEAILRPSDPKKGDNWVIFGYDKGTNGLKVLGQGNGGLEELQEEFVDGKIQYAFTRIVDPYSQLNKFVFIAWCGDGVPESRKGLFNTHLADVAEFLK
;
A
#
# COMPACT_ATOMS: atom_id res chain seq x y z
N MET A 1 -11.29 -11.13 18.77
CA MET A 1 -10.80 -10.38 17.58
C MET A 1 -9.47 -11.00 17.18
N SER A 2 -9.30 -11.38 15.91
CA SER A 2 -8.02 -11.92 15.43
C SER A 2 -6.96 -10.81 15.43
N LEU A 3 -5.73 -11.16 15.81
CA LEU A 3 -4.56 -10.26 15.75
C LEU A 3 -3.90 -10.24 14.38
N GLN A 4 -4.40 -11.04 13.43
CA GLN A 4 -3.86 -11.12 12.08
C GLN A 4 -4.54 -10.09 11.17
N VAL A 5 -3.83 -9.69 10.11
CA VAL A 5 -4.40 -8.92 9.01
C VAL A 5 -5.39 -9.78 8.23
N ASN A 6 -6.49 -9.18 7.80
CA ASN A 6 -7.51 -9.83 6.98
C ASN A 6 -7.49 -9.28 5.56
N PHE A 7 -7.26 -10.16 4.59
CA PHE A 7 -7.29 -9.84 3.16
C PHE A 7 -8.58 -10.29 2.47
N THR A 8 -9.45 -11.04 3.16
CA THR A 8 -10.60 -11.70 2.50
C THR A 8 -11.74 -10.73 2.21
N ALA A 9 -11.91 -9.68 3.00
CA ALA A 9 -12.99 -8.70 2.82
C ALA A 9 -12.89 -7.97 1.47
N HIS A 10 -11.70 -7.48 1.12
CA HIS A 10 -11.46 -6.67 -0.08
C HIS A 10 -10.41 -7.30 -1.02
N GLY A 11 -10.17 -8.61 -0.91
CA GLY A 11 -9.03 -9.26 -1.56
C GLY A 11 -9.00 -9.14 -3.08
N LYS A 12 -10.16 -9.06 -3.74
CA LYS A 12 -10.25 -8.83 -5.19
C LYS A 12 -9.77 -7.43 -5.57
N GLU A 13 -10.20 -6.42 -4.82
CA GLU A 13 -9.83 -5.02 -5.06
C GLU A 13 -8.36 -4.78 -4.76
N LEU A 14 -7.84 -5.34 -3.67
CA LEU A 14 -6.43 -5.27 -3.32
C LEU A 14 -5.53 -5.83 -4.42
N LYS A 15 -5.87 -7.03 -4.93
CA LYS A 15 -5.11 -7.67 -6.02
C LYS A 15 -5.24 -6.90 -7.33
N ALA A 16 -6.45 -6.46 -7.68
CA ALA A 16 -6.67 -5.70 -8.90
C ALA A 16 -5.87 -4.38 -8.91
N ALA A 17 -5.87 -3.65 -7.79
CA ALA A 17 -5.11 -2.41 -7.66
C ALA A 17 -3.60 -2.66 -7.70
N HIS A 18 -3.12 -3.71 -7.04
CA HIS A 18 -1.71 -4.09 -7.10
C HIS A 18 -1.26 -4.52 -8.52
N GLU A 19 -2.07 -5.35 -9.21
CA GLU A 19 -1.82 -5.78 -10.58
C GLU A 19 -1.81 -4.60 -11.57
N ALA A 20 -2.66 -3.60 -11.36
CA ALA A 20 -2.68 -2.38 -12.18
C ALA A 20 -1.34 -1.62 -12.13
N ILE A 21 -0.67 -1.60 -10.96
CA ILE A 21 0.65 -0.98 -10.82
C ILE A 21 1.75 -1.86 -11.43
N LEU A 22 1.69 -3.18 -11.27
CA LEU A 22 2.66 -4.13 -11.82
C LEU A 22 2.63 -4.18 -13.36
N ARG A 23 1.44 -4.21 -13.93
CA ARG A 23 1.20 -4.37 -15.37
C ARG A 23 0.30 -3.23 -15.87
N PRO A 24 0.84 -2.01 -15.98
CA PRO A 24 0.08 -0.88 -16.48
C PRO A 24 -0.33 -1.12 -17.94
N SER A 25 -1.60 -0.85 -18.27
CA SER A 25 -2.06 -0.89 -19.66
C SER A 25 -1.35 0.15 -20.53
N ASP A 26 -1.09 1.34 -19.95
CA ASP A 26 -0.33 2.42 -20.57
C ASP A 26 0.85 2.83 -19.67
N PRO A 27 2.11 2.64 -20.10
CA PRO A 27 3.29 2.91 -19.27
C PRO A 27 3.38 4.35 -18.74
N LYS A 28 2.83 5.31 -19.50
CA LYS A 28 2.91 6.76 -19.23
C LYS A 28 1.65 7.37 -18.61
N LYS A 29 0.52 6.66 -18.59
CA LYS A 29 -0.78 7.19 -18.16
C LYS A 29 -1.50 6.36 -17.11
N GLY A 30 -1.14 5.09 -16.97
CA GLY A 30 -1.68 4.23 -15.93
C GLY A 30 -1.19 4.64 -14.55
N ASP A 31 -1.96 4.25 -13.54
CA ASP A 31 -1.62 4.46 -12.14
C ASP A 31 -0.20 3.95 -11.84
N ASN A 32 0.53 4.72 -11.04
CA ASN A 32 1.91 4.41 -10.64
C ASN A 32 2.05 4.25 -9.14
N TRP A 33 1.02 4.53 -8.35
CA TRP A 33 1.00 4.21 -6.93
C TRP A 33 -0.40 3.77 -6.48
N VAL A 34 -0.42 2.95 -5.43
CA VAL A 34 -1.61 2.57 -4.68
C VAL A 34 -1.26 2.62 -3.20
N ILE A 35 -2.20 3.08 -2.38
CA ILE A 35 -2.08 3.08 -0.91
C ILE A 35 -3.22 2.26 -0.29
N PHE A 36 -2.84 1.45 0.68
CA PHE A 36 -3.67 0.54 1.43
C PHE A 36 -3.71 0.94 2.89
N GLY A 37 -4.78 0.56 3.57
CA GLY A 37 -4.91 0.75 5.01
C GLY A 37 -6.06 -0.06 5.58
N TYR A 38 -6.29 0.11 6.88
CA TYR A 38 -7.26 -0.70 7.60
C TYR A 38 -8.67 -0.13 7.56
N ASP A 39 -9.65 -1.02 7.55
CA ASP A 39 -11.02 -0.67 7.86
C ASP A 39 -11.18 -0.22 9.32
N LYS A 40 -12.19 0.63 9.54
CA LYS A 40 -12.40 1.27 10.83
C LYS A 40 -12.71 0.20 11.90
N GLY A 41 -11.82 0.07 12.88
CA GLY A 41 -11.98 -0.84 14.01
C GLY A 41 -11.74 -2.32 13.68
N THR A 42 -11.22 -2.65 12.50
CA THR A 42 -10.87 -4.03 12.13
C THR A 42 -9.43 -4.12 11.62
N ASN A 43 -8.96 -5.35 11.41
CA ASN A 43 -7.70 -5.64 10.73
C ASN A 43 -7.92 -5.96 9.23
N GLY A 44 -9.09 -5.62 8.67
CA GLY A 44 -9.37 -5.75 7.25
C GLY A 44 -8.58 -4.73 6.45
N LEU A 45 -7.75 -5.17 5.52
CA LEU A 45 -7.02 -4.29 4.62
C LEU A 45 -7.91 -3.90 3.42
N LYS A 46 -7.85 -2.64 3.01
CA LYS A 46 -8.54 -2.10 1.84
C LYS A 46 -7.67 -1.12 1.07
N VAL A 47 -8.07 -0.83 -0.16
CA VAL A 47 -7.53 0.29 -0.93
C VAL A 47 -8.05 1.59 -0.34
N LEU A 48 -7.14 2.54 -0.12
CA LEU A 48 -7.48 3.91 0.31
C LEU A 48 -7.47 4.88 -0.88
N GLY A 49 -6.53 4.69 -1.80
CA GLY A 49 -6.37 5.53 -2.98
C GLY A 49 -5.39 4.93 -3.98
N GLN A 50 -5.42 5.44 -5.20
CA GLN A 50 -4.48 5.14 -6.27
C GLN A 50 -4.35 6.37 -7.17
N GLY A 51 -3.23 6.53 -7.84
CA GLY A 51 -2.97 7.68 -8.69
C GLY A 51 -1.76 7.51 -9.59
N ASN A 52 -1.51 8.54 -10.39
CA ASN A 52 -0.45 8.58 -11.40
C ASN A 52 0.51 9.77 -11.25
N GLY A 53 0.37 10.57 -10.20
CA GLY A 53 1.25 11.70 -9.86
C GLY A 53 2.57 11.30 -9.20
N GLY A 54 2.87 10.01 -9.07
CA GLY A 54 4.17 9.52 -8.59
C GLY A 54 4.34 9.64 -7.08
N LEU A 55 5.59 9.78 -6.63
CA LEU A 55 5.91 9.86 -5.20
C LEU A 55 5.44 11.17 -4.58
N GLU A 56 5.41 12.25 -5.36
CA GLU A 56 5.02 13.58 -4.92
C GLU A 56 3.54 13.65 -4.53
N GLU A 57 2.67 12.93 -5.25
CA GLU A 57 1.26 12.77 -4.89
C GLU A 57 1.11 11.74 -3.75
N LEU A 58 1.79 10.60 -3.84
CA LEU A 58 1.67 9.53 -2.84
C LEU A 58 2.03 9.98 -1.42
N GLN A 59 3.03 10.86 -1.26
CA GLN A 59 3.42 11.33 0.07
C GLN A 59 2.30 12.11 0.78
N GLU A 60 1.43 12.79 0.03
CA GLU A 60 0.34 13.61 0.58
C GLU A 60 -0.81 12.75 1.13
N GLU A 61 -0.88 11.47 0.71
CA GLU A 61 -1.90 10.51 1.14
C GLU A 61 -1.58 9.81 2.48
N PHE A 62 -0.35 9.94 2.98
CA PHE A 62 0.01 9.37 4.27
C PHE A 62 -0.56 10.20 5.42
N VAL A 63 -1.04 9.49 6.45
CA VAL A 63 -1.70 10.07 7.62
C VAL A 63 -1.00 9.58 8.89
N ASP A 64 -0.55 10.53 9.72
CA ASP A 64 0.18 10.23 10.97
C ASP A 64 -0.62 9.38 11.96
N GLY A 65 -1.94 9.47 11.95
CA GLY A 65 -2.81 8.69 12.84
C GLY A 65 -3.03 7.23 12.42
N LYS A 66 -2.39 6.77 11.33
CA LYS A 66 -2.71 5.48 10.69
C LYS A 66 -1.46 4.67 10.34
N ILE A 67 -1.65 3.36 10.32
CA ILE A 67 -0.76 2.44 9.63
C ILE A 67 -1.27 2.31 8.20
N GLN A 68 -0.39 2.54 7.25
CA GLN A 68 -0.69 2.46 5.81
C GLN A 68 0.43 1.70 5.11
N TYR A 69 0.11 1.13 3.96
CA TYR A 69 1.09 0.46 3.10
C TYR A 69 0.91 1.01 1.70
N ALA A 70 1.99 1.35 1.02
CA ALA A 70 1.92 1.79 -0.36
C ALA A 70 2.78 0.91 -1.26
N PHE A 71 2.33 0.78 -2.50
CA PHE A 71 3.08 0.12 -3.54
C PHE A 71 3.15 1.05 -4.74
N THR A 72 4.36 1.31 -5.23
CA THR A 72 4.57 2.27 -6.32
C THR A 72 5.57 1.77 -7.34
N ARG A 73 5.34 2.15 -8.60
CA ARG A 73 6.20 1.91 -9.75
C ARG A 73 6.90 3.21 -10.11
N ILE A 74 8.22 3.16 -10.19
CA ILE A 74 9.09 4.26 -10.59
C ILE A 74 9.88 3.82 -11.81
N VAL A 75 9.94 4.67 -12.84
CA VAL A 75 10.81 4.43 -14.00
C VAL A 75 12.19 4.99 -13.68
N ASP A 76 13.20 4.14 -13.67
CA ASP A 76 14.56 4.58 -13.44
C ASP A 76 15.06 5.44 -14.62
N PRO A 77 15.56 6.66 -14.39
CA PRO A 77 15.90 7.58 -15.48
C PRO A 77 17.07 7.10 -16.35
N TYR A 78 17.96 6.27 -15.82
CA TYR A 78 19.14 5.78 -16.53
C TYR A 78 18.87 4.49 -17.29
N SER A 79 18.33 3.49 -16.61
CA SER A 79 18.06 2.16 -17.19
C SER A 79 16.72 2.07 -17.93
N GLN A 80 15.81 3.03 -17.73
CA GLN A 80 14.43 3.00 -18.25
C GLN A 80 13.64 1.76 -17.82
N LEU A 81 14.10 1.06 -16.78
CA LEU A 81 13.42 -0.09 -16.20
C LEU A 81 12.44 0.35 -15.11
N ASN A 82 11.31 -0.34 -15.05
CA ASN A 82 10.37 -0.21 -13.94
C ASN A 82 11.01 -0.79 -12.67
N LYS A 83 11.08 0.02 -11.62
CA LYS A 83 11.39 -0.38 -10.26
C LYS A 83 10.13 -0.29 -9.43
N PHE A 84 9.95 -1.26 -8.52
CA PHE A 84 8.80 -1.29 -7.63
C PHE A 84 9.27 -1.07 -6.20
N VAL A 85 8.56 -0.20 -5.48
CA VAL A 85 8.86 0.16 -4.11
C VAL A 85 7.64 -0.14 -3.26
N PHE A 86 7.87 -0.89 -2.19
CA PHE A 86 6.89 -1.11 -1.14
C PHE A 86 7.25 -0.25 0.06
N ILE A 87 6.30 0.57 0.52
CA ILE A 87 6.47 1.49 1.63
C ILE A 87 5.53 1.05 2.74
N ALA A 88 6.07 0.87 3.93
CA ALA A 88 5.27 0.61 5.11
C ALA A 88 5.33 1.82 6.04
N TRP A 89 4.19 2.48 6.21
CA TRP A 89 4.05 3.69 7.00
C TRP A 89 3.42 3.37 8.35
N CYS A 90 4.14 3.73 9.41
CA CYS A 90 3.64 3.71 10.77
C CYS A 90 3.66 5.13 11.31
N GLY A 91 2.54 5.84 11.14
CA GLY A 91 2.46 7.24 11.55
C GLY A 91 2.64 7.43 13.07
N ASP A 92 3.09 8.62 13.46
CA ASP A 92 3.43 8.88 14.86
C ASP A 92 2.20 8.87 15.79
N GLY A 93 1.05 9.33 15.30
CA GLY A 93 -0.21 9.34 16.03
C GLY A 93 -0.90 7.98 16.16
N VAL A 94 -0.30 6.89 15.68
CA VAL A 94 -0.87 5.54 15.84
C VAL A 94 -0.83 5.11 17.31
N PRO A 95 -1.93 4.58 17.89
CA PRO A 95 -1.92 4.06 19.26
C PRO A 95 -0.87 2.96 19.45
N GLU A 96 -0.14 2.97 20.58
CA GLU A 96 0.96 2.03 20.86
C GLU A 96 0.54 0.56 20.75
N SER A 97 -0.66 0.22 21.22
CA SER A 97 -1.23 -1.13 21.11
C SER A 97 -1.34 -1.61 19.67
N ARG A 98 -1.56 -0.68 18.72
CA ARG A 98 -1.62 -0.97 17.29
C ARG A 98 -0.23 -0.97 16.65
N LYS A 99 0.68 -0.09 17.11
CA LYS A 99 2.10 -0.09 16.69
C LYS A 99 2.77 -1.45 16.96
N GLY A 100 2.43 -2.09 18.08
CA GLY A 100 2.95 -3.42 18.42
C GLY A 100 2.65 -4.52 17.38
N LEU A 101 1.58 -4.38 16.60
CA LEU A 101 1.20 -5.34 15.54
C LEU A 101 1.85 -5.03 14.19
N PHE A 102 2.50 -3.86 14.05
CA PHE A 102 2.98 -3.36 12.76
C PHE A 102 3.95 -4.32 12.07
N ASN A 103 4.96 -4.83 12.77
CA ASN A 103 5.96 -5.71 12.17
C ASN A 103 5.38 -7.07 11.75
N THR A 104 4.42 -7.61 12.50
CA THR A 104 3.74 -8.86 12.12
C THR A 104 2.90 -8.65 10.87
N HIS A 105 2.07 -7.61 10.86
CA HIS A 105 1.25 -7.29 9.68
C HIS A 105 2.10 -6.90 8.47
N LEU A 106 3.24 -6.24 8.68
CA LEU A 106 4.18 -5.87 7.62
C LEU A 106 4.65 -7.09 6.84
N ALA A 107 5.03 -8.16 7.54
CA ALA A 107 5.46 -9.40 6.91
C ALA A 107 4.33 -10.01 6.07
N ASP A 108 3.14 -10.11 6.65
CA ASP A 108 1.95 -10.68 5.98
C ASP A 108 1.55 -9.87 4.74
N VAL A 109 1.58 -8.53 4.83
CA VAL A 109 1.23 -7.64 3.71
C VAL A 109 2.30 -7.67 2.62
N ALA A 110 3.58 -7.69 2.99
CA ALA A 110 4.67 -7.79 2.02
C ALA A 110 4.65 -9.14 1.28
N GLU A 111 4.26 -10.23 1.95
CA GLU A 111 4.06 -11.52 1.31
C GLU A 111 2.83 -11.53 0.39
N PHE A 112 1.74 -10.87 0.80
CA PHE A 112 0.54 -10.75 -0.03
C PHE A 112 0.75 -9.93 -1.32
N LEU A 113 1.64 -8.94 -1.28
CA LEU A 113 1.95 -8.01 -2.39
C LEU A 113 3.22 -8.40 -3.18
N LYS A 114 3.69 -9.64 -3.03
CA LYS A 114 4.72 -10.24 -3.90
C LYS A 114 4.10 -10.81 -5.16
#